data_AF-A0A1E4LDZ1-F1
#
_entry.id   AF-A0A1E4LDZ1-F1
#
_cell.length_a   1.000
_cell.length_b   1.000
_cell.length_c   1.000
_cell.angle_alpha   90.00
_cell.angle_beta   90.00
_cell.angle_gamma   90.00
#
_symmetry.space_group_name_H-M   'P 1'
#
loop_
_entity.id
_entity.type
_entity.pdbx_description
1 polymer ?
#
loop_
_entity_poly.entity_id
_entity_poly.type
_entity_poly.pdbx_seq_one_letter_code
_entity_poly.pdbx_strand_id
1 'polypeptide(L)'
;MVDTTTPQSPSDAVAPRDRAIAVLMAIYLVLVVAFCVGYGISIWPHPPFSKEQLLAMATPAQVEQWKNLTEAEIQARFNPCRVFGGPCFSDDQVLLVLALTFGAMGGAVRGLTSAYWHLGQQSFRARWWLFYLSAPVTSALLGLGFYLILRGGLMGATVNTANVYGVVGMAFLIGFASRAAMAKLREVANTLFTTPPVGQDSAAQVVGFELVADPARVEVSQGQDATFQVTVKRVGGFAGTVALRADPLLGTTVNVVSDPKAPDVFNIVLPTQGLPVGTASVTLRADSGGTLRTLSVDIVVS
;
A
#
# COMPACT_ATOMS: atom_id res chain seq x y z
N MET A 1 9.25 24.97 -1.90
CA MET A 1 9.04 26.24 -1.20
C MET A 1 9.11 25.92 0.28
N VAL A 2 10.19 26.37 0.91
CA VAL A 2 10.40 26.28 2.35
C VAL A 2 9.34 27.16 3.00
N ASP A 3 8.62 26.64 4.00
CA ASP A 3 8.00 27.49 5.00
C ASP A 3 8.42 27.01 6.39
N THR A 4 8.72 28.01 7.19
CA THR A 4 9.53 28.02 8.40
C THR A 4 8.64 28.05 9.63
N THR A 5 9.18 27.49 10.72
CA THR A 5 8.97 27.96 12.10
C THR A 5 7.56 27.83 12.69
N THR A 6 7.30 26.67 13.29
CA THR A 6 6.83 26.65 14.67
C THR A 6 7.93 26.04 15.54
N PRO A 7 8.39 26.70 16.62
CA PRO A 7 9.34 26.08 17.53
C PRO A 7 8.62 24.92 18.23
N GLN A 8 9.09 23.69 18.00
CA GLN A 8 8.64 22.56 18.80
C GLN A 8 8.90 22.88 20.27
N SER A 9 7.84 22.82 21.06
CA SER A 9 7.90 22.90 22.51
C SER A 9 8.98 21.93 23.03
N PRO A 10 9.77 22.31 24.06
CA PRO A 10 10.78 21.44 24.67
C PRO A 10 10.17 20.17 25.33
N SER A 11 8.85 19.97 25.26
CA SER A 11 8.13 18.76 25.67
C SER A 11 8.18 17.60 24.66
N ASP A 12 8.65 17.81 23.43
CA ASP A 12 8.54 16.81 22.35
C ASP A 12 9.75 15.88 22.23
N ALA A 13 10.74 16.01 23.13
CA ALA A 13 11.89 15.12 23.14
C ALA A 13 11.45 13.67 23.43
N VAL A 14 11.73 12.75 22.48
CA VAL A 14 11.45 11.32 22.64
C VAL A 14 12.00 10.82 23.98
N ALA A 15 11.10 10.34 24.84
CA ALA A 15 11.44 9.86 26.18
C ALA A 15 12.58 8.81 26.11
N PRO A 16 13.51 8.77 27.08
CA PRO A 16 14.64 7.85 27.05
C PRO A 16 14.21 6.37 26.97
N ARG A 17 13.09 6.01 27.59
CA ARG A 17 12.47 4.68 27.46
C ARG A 17 12.08 4.36 26.01
N ASP A 18 11.52 5.34 25.30
CA ASP A 18 11.01 5.15 23.94
C ASP A 18 12.17 5.01 22.94
N ARG A 19 13.31 5.67 23.21
CA ARG A 19 14.56 5.48 22.45
C ARG A 19 15.12 4.06 22.62
N ALA A 20 15.15 3.55 23.85
CA ALA A 20 15.62 2.19 24.12
C ALA A 20 14.75 1.14 23.40
N ILE A 21 13.42 1.31 23.46
CA ILE A 21 12.47 0.45 22.76
C ILE A 21 12.66 0.52 21.23
N ALA A 22 12.88 1.71 20.68
CA ALA A 22 13.14 1.88 19.25
C ALA A 22 14.40 1.15 18.78
N VAL A 23 15.50 1.25 19.55
CA VAL A 23 16.76 0.58 19.24
C VAL A 23 16.59 -0.94 19.31
N LEU A 24 15.92 -1.46 20.33
CA LEU A 24 15.63 -2.90 20.45
C LEU A 24 14.81 -3.42 19.26
N MET A 25 13.84 -2.66 18.77
CA MET A 25 13.06 -3.03 17.57
C MET A 25 13.89 -3.01 16.31
N ALA A 26 14.72 -1.99 16.12
CA ALA A 26 15.61 -1.91 14.98
C ALA A 26 16.57 -3.11 14.97
N ILE A 27 17.15 -3.46 16.12
CA ILE A 27 18.00 -4.65 16.28
C ILE A 27 17.21 -5.92 15.95
N TYR A 28 16.01 -6.09 16.51
CA TYR A 28 15.15 -7.24 16.21
C TYR A 28 14.88 -7.37 14.70
N LEU A 29 14.51 -6.29 14.02
CA LEU A 29 14.22 -6.32 12.59
C LEU A 29 15.48 -6.61 11.75
N VAL A 30 16.65 -6.08 12.13
CA VAL A 30 17.92 -6.41 11.48
C VAL A 30 18.26 -7.89 11.67
N LEU A 31 18.07 -8.44 12.87
CA LEU A 31 18.29 -9.86 13.15
C LEU A 31 17.33 -10.75 12.35
N VAL A 32 16.06 -10.35 12.19
CA VAL A 32 15.10 -11.06 11.34
C VAL A 32 15.57 -11.05 9.88
N VAL A 33 16.00 -9.90 9.35
CA VAL A 33 16.54 -9.82 7.98
C VAL A 33 17.77 -10.72 7.82
N ALA A 34 18.72 -10.66 8.75
CA ALA A 34 19.92 -11.49 8.71
C ALA A 34 19.59 -13.00 8.78
N PHE A 35 18.65 -13.38 9.64
CA PHE A 35 18.15 -14.75 9.74
C PHE A 35 17.47 -15.19 8.45
N CYS A 36 16.58 -14.39 7.87
CA CYS A 36 15.91 -14.70 6.61
C CYS A 36 16.90 -14.86 5.45
N VAL A 37 17.92 -14.00 5.36
CA VAL A 37 18.98 -14.10 4.33
C VAL A 37 19.82 -15.36 4.54
N GLY A 38 20.34 -15.59 5.75
CA GLY A 38 21.17 -16.75 6.05
C GLY A 38 20.41 -18.06 5.84
N TYR A 39 19.18 -18.13 6.34
CA TYR A 39 18.33 -19.30 6.15
C TYR A 39 17.97 -19.50 4.68
N GLY A 40 17.58 -18.44 3.96
CA GLY A 40 17.25 -18.47 2.53
C GLY A 40 18.39 -18.97 1.65
N ILE A 41 19.62 -18.51 1.89
CA ILE A 41 20.82 -18.99 1.19
C ILE A 41 21.06 -20.48 1.49
N SER A 42 20.85 -20.88 2.75
CA SER A 42 21.11 -22.24 3.18
C SER A 42 20.12 -23.29 2.63
N ILE A 43 18.91 -22.83 2.28
CA ILE A 43 17.86 -23.66 1.68
C ILE A 43 17.73 -23.40 0.17
N TRP A 44 18.73 -22.79 -0.46
CA TRP A 44 18.65 -22.48 -1.87
C TRP A 44 18.67 -23.77 -2.70
N PRO A 45 17.71 -23.99 -3.62
CA PRO A 45 17.74 -25.16 -4.49
C PRO A 45 18.92 -25.05 -5.45
N HIS A 46 19.75 -26.09 -5.47
CA HIS A 46 20.89 -26.19 -6.36
C HIS A 46 20.43 -26.76 -7.71
N PRO A 47 21.02 -26.32 -8.83
CA PRO A 47 20.76 -26.97 -10.12
C PRO A 47 21.15 -28.45 -10.03
N PRO A 48 20.45 -29.36 -10.74
CA PRO A 48 20.86 -30.75 -10.80
C PRO A 48 22.27 -30.83 -11.42
N PHE A 49 23.24 -31.22 -10.61
CA PHE A 49 24.60 -31.48 -11.08
C PHE A 49 24.61 -32.76 -11.93
N SER A 50 25.34 -32.76 -13.04
CA SER A 50 25.56 -33.99 -13.82
C SER A 50 26.38 -34.99 -13.01
N LYS A 51 26.31 -36.29 -13.35
CA LYS A 51 27.13 -37.33 -12.70
C LYS A 51 28.62 -36.94 -12.64
N GLU A 52 29.13 -36.35 -13.72
CA GLU A 52 30.53 -35.91 -13.82
C GLU A 52 30.88 -34.82 -12.81
N GLN A 53 30.00 -33.82 -12.65
CA GLN A 53 30.20 -32.74 -11.68
C GLN A 53 30.14 -33.26 -10.24
N LEU A 54 29.23 -34.20 -9.95
CA LEU A 54 29.11 -34.82 -8.63
C LEU A 54 30.35 -35.65 -8.29
N LEU A 55 30.86 -36.42 -9.24
CA LEU A 55 32.08 -37.21 -9.05
C LEU A 55 33.33 -36.32 -8.91
N ALA A 56 33.37 -35.16 -9.56
CA ALA A 56 34.45 -34.18 -9.40
C ALA A 56 34.49 -33.53 -8.00
N MET A 57 33.35 -33.46 -7.30
CA MET A 57 33.25 -32.94 -5.93
C MET A 57 33.50 -34.01 -4.85
N ALA A 58 33.61 -35.28 -5.24
CA ALA A 58 33.73 -36.42 -4.34
C ALA A 58 35.19 -36.77 -4.05
N THR A 59 35.47 -37.34 -2.88
CA THR A 59 36.79 -37.93 -2.59
C THR A 59 37.04 -39.16 -3.47
N PRO A 60 38.30 -39.51 -3.80
CA PRO A 60 38.60 -40.66 -4.67
C PRO A 60 38.04 -41.99 -4.14
N ALA A 61 37.87 -42.13 -2.82
CA ALA A 61 37.20 -43.29 -2.21
C ALA A 61 35.68 -43.31 -2.46
N GLN A 62 35.01 -42.16 -2.45
CA GLN A 62 33.59 -42.02 -2.75
C GLN A 62 33.28 -42.23 -4.23
N VAL A 63 34.19 -41.79 -5.11
CA VAL A 63 34.05 -41.98 -6.57
C VAL A 63 33.89 -43.46 -6.89
N GLU A 64 34.75 -44.33 -6.37
CA GLU A 64 34.69 -45.78 -6.60
C GLU A 64 33.37 -46.39 -6.12
N GLN A 65 32.88 -45.93 -4.96
CA GLN A 65 31.62 -46.40 -4.39
C GLN A 65 30.40 -45.96 -5.20
N TRP A 66 30.48 -44.83 -5.90
CA TRP A 66 29.33 -44.21 -6.59
C TRP A 66 29.31 -44.47 -8.10
N LYS A 67 30.29 -45.18 -8.66
CA LYS A 67 30.34 -45.51 -10.10
C LYS A 67 29.06 -46.21 -10.59
N ASN A 68 28.52 -47.12 -9.77
CA ASN A 68 27.36 -47.95 -10.12
C ASN A 68 26.02 -47.35 -9.68
N LEU A 69 26.03 -46.19 -9.01
CA LEU A 69 24.81 -45.51 -8.59
C LEU A 69 24.25 -44.66 -9.72
N THR A 70 22.93 -44.51 -9.70
CA THR A 70 22.19 -43.59 -10.58
C THR A 70 22.43 -42.14 -10.18
N GLU A 71 22.23 -41.21 -11.11
CA GLU A 71 22.41 -39.77 -10.86
C GLU A 71 21.55 -39.27 -9.69
N ALA A 72 20.31 -39.75 -9.59
CA ALA A 72 19.38 -39.40 -8.51
C ALA A 72 19.90 -39.84 -7.13
N GLU A 73 20.49 -41.04 -7.03
CA GLU A 73 21.04 -41.56 -5.77
C GLU A 73 22.30 -40.80 -5.34
N ILE A 74 23.13 -40.36 -6.29
CA ILE A 74 24.33 -39.56 -6.00
C ILE A 74 23.91 -38.15 -5.56
N GLN A 75 22.97 -37.52 -6.27
CA GLN A 75 22.42 -36.21 -5.88
C GLN A 75 21.79 -36.23 -4.48
N ALA A 76 21.05 -37.28 -4.14
CA ALA A 76 20.47 -37.45 -2.81
C ALA A 76 21.53 -37.49 -1.69
N ARG A 77 22.74 -38.01 -1.97
CA ARG A 77 23.86 -38.06 -1.01
C ARG A 77 24.58 -36.71 -0.85
N PHE A 78 24.55 -35.86 -1.87
CA PHE A 78 25.03 -34.48 -1.82
C PHE A 78 24.01 -33.48 -1.26
N ASN A 79 22.78 -33.93 -1.02
CA ASN A 79 21.75 -33.19 -0.31
C ASN A 79 21.63 -33.66 1.16
N PRO A 80 22.67 -33.57 2.02
CA PRO A 80 22.52 -33.93 3.42
C PRO A 80 21.75 -32.81 4.13
N CYS A 81 20.44 -32.96 4.22
CA CYS A 81 19.57 -32.33 5.21
C CYS A 81 19.82 -30.83 5.46
N ARG A 82 19.11 -30.01 4.69
CA ARG A 82 18.91 -28.56 4.90
C ARG A 82 18.84 -28.20 6.38
N VAL A 83 19.92 -27.61 6.88
CA VAL A 83 20.07 -26.73 8.04
C VAL A 83 19.21 -27.04 9.28
N PHE A 84 19.90 -27.27 10.41
CA PHE A 84 19.37 -27.67 11.72
C PHE A 84 18.92 -29.14 11.84
N GLY A 85 19.45 -30.06 11.01
CA GLY A 85 19.19 -31.49 11.16
C GLY A 85 17.72 -31.90 10.97
N GLY A 86 16.92 -31.05 10.33
CA GLY A 86 15.53 -31.30 10.01
C GLY A 86 15.36 -32.24 8.81
N PRO A 87 14.15 -32.79 8.61
CA PRO A 87 13.86 -33.69 7.50
C PRO A 87 14.04 -33.00 6.14
N CYS A 88 14.41 -33.78 5.13
CA CYS A 88 14.57 -33.29 3.76
C CYS A 88 13.26 -32.65 3.26
N PHE A 89 13.29 -31.35 2.95
CA PHE A 89 12.19 -30.69 2.25
C PHE A 89 12.16 -31.16 0.80
N SER A 90 10.98 -31.56 0.31
CA SER A 90 10.73 -31.76 -1.12
C SER A 90 10.89 -30.43 -1.89
N ASP A 91 11.25 -30.47 -3.17
CA ASP A 91 11.45 -29.29 -4.05
C ASP A 91 10.29 -28.29 -3.96
N ASP A 92 9.06 -28.78 -3.80
CA ASP A 92 7.89 -27.93 -3.62
C ASP A 92 7.82 -27.24 -2.26
N GLN A 93 8.24 -27.94 -1.20
CA GLN A 93 8.31 -27.40 0.15
C GLN A 93 9.39 -26.33 0.27
N VAL A 94 10.49 -26.46 -0.48
CA VAL A 94 11.53 -25.43 -0.60
C VAL A 94 10.92 -24.09 -1.00
N LEU A 95 10.08 -24.09 -2.04
CA LEU A 95 9.48 -22.87 -2.57
C LEU A 95 8.50 -22.24 -1.57
N LEU A 96 7.75 -23.06 -0.84
CA LEU A 96 6.85 -22.58 0.24
C LEU A 96 7.64 -21.89 1.36
N VAL A 97 8.73 -22.51 1.80
CA VAL A 97 9.58 -21.97 2.86
C VAL A 97 10.31 -20.71 2.39
N LEU A 98 10.76 -20.67 1.13
CA LEU A 98 11.36 -19.48 0.52
C LEU A 98 10.35 -18.33 0.41
N ALA A 99 9.13 -18.58 -0.06
CA ALA A 99 8.09 -17.56 -0.13
C ALA A 99 7.75 -16.98 1.26
N LEU A 100 7.67 -17.84 2.28
CA LEU A 100 7.41 -17.42 3.66
C LEU A 100 8.56 -16.55 4.21
N THR A 101 9.80 -16.99 4.05
CA THR A 101 10.99 -16.33 4.61
C THR A 101 11.29 -15.00 3.93
N PHE A 102 11.21 -14.93 2.60
CA PHE A 102 11.40 -13.68 1.86
C PHE A 102 10.21 -12.73 1.99
N GLY A 103 8.99 -13.25 2.19
CA GLY A 103 7.84 -12.44 2.61
C GLY A 103 8.07 -11.76 3.96
N ALA A 104 8.56 -12.50 4.97
CA ALA A 104 8.95 -11.91 6.25
C ALA A 104 10.03 -10.84 6.10
N MET A 105 11.03 -11.10 5.26
CA MET A 105 12.12 -10.15 4.99
C MET A 105 11.58 -8.83 4.42
N GLY A 106 10.66 -8.87 3.45
CA GLY A 106 10.05 -7.66 2.90
C GLY A 106 9.32 -6.83 3.96
N GLY A 107 8.60 -7.49 4.87
CA GLY A 107 7.93 -6.83 5.99
C GLY A 107 8.90 -6.23 7.01
N ALA A 108 10.01 -6.93 7.28
CA ALA A 108 11.05 -6.45 8.18
C ALA A 108 11.77 -5.22 7.63
N VAL A 109 12.12 -5.21 6.33
CA VAL A 109 12.71 -4.04 5.65
C VAL A 109 11.76 -2.85 5.71
N ARG A 110 10.47 -3.03 5.43
CA ARG A 110 9.47 -1.96 5.57
C ARG A 110 9.39 -1.43 7.02
N GLY A 111 9.46 -2.33 8.00
CA GLY A 111 9.52 -1.99 9.42
C GLY A 111 10.74 -1.13 9.76
N LEU A 112 11.91 -1.48 9.23
CA LEU A 112 13.16 -0.74 9.40
C LEU A 112 13.07 0.66 8.80
N THR A 113 12.57 0.78 7.57
CA THR A 113 12.38 2.08 6.92
C THR A 113 11.43 2.97 7.72
N SER A 114 10.36 2.39 8.26
CA SER A 114 9.42 3.10 9.13
C SER A 114 10.08 3.56 10.44
N ALA A 115 10.85 2.69 11.09
CA ALA A 115 11.55 3.03 12.32
C ALA A 115 12.60 4.13 12.09
N TYR A 116 13.40 4.01 11.01
CA TYR A 116 14.39 5.00 10.60
C TYR A 116 13.76 6.39 10.41
N TRP A 117 12.65 6.47 9.67
CA TRP A 117 11.95 7.72 9.42
C TRP A 117 11.47 8.40 10.72
N HIS A 118 10.84 7.63 11.62
CA HIS A 118 10.32 8.16 12.88
C HIS A 118 11.42 8.50 13.91
N LEU A 119 12.53 7.77 13.89
CA LEU A 119 13.69 8.08 14.72
C LEU A 119 14.37 9.37 14.26
N GLY A 120 14.49 9.59 12.95
CA GLY A 120 15.04 10.83 12.39
C GLY A 120 14.20 12.06 12.70
N GLN A 121 12.87 11.91 12.74
CA GLN A 121 11.92 13.00 13.01
C GLN A 121 11.59 13.21 14.49
N GLN A 122 12.23 12.46 15.41
CA GLN A 122 11.92 12.50 16.85
C GLN A 122 10.43 12.26 17.17
N SER A 123 9.69 11.59 16.29
CA SER A 123 8.25 11.33 16.42
C SER A 123 7.95 9.88 16.78
N PHE A 124 8.97 9.11 17.19
CA PHE A 124 8.83 7.70 17.51
C PHE A 124 7.97 7.48 18.76
N ARG A 125 6.92 6.67 18.62
CA ARG A 125 6.02 6.29 19.72
C ARG A 125 6.17 4.81 20.03
N ALA A 126 6.67 4.49 21.24
CA ALA A 126 6.88 3.11 21.69
C ALA A 126 5.59 2.26 21.75
N ARG A 127 4.41 2.89 21.81
CA ARG A 127 3.12 2.19 21.80
C ARG A 127 2.89 1.33 20.55
N TRP A 128 3.54 1.63 19.44
CA TRP A 128 3.42 0.88 18.19
C TRP A 128 4.30 -0.38 18.14
N TRP A 129 4.82 -0.85 19.27
CA TRP A 129 5.69 -2.03 19.34
C TRP A 129 5.08 -3.30 18.70
N LEU A 130 3.77 -3.52 18.91
CA LEU A 130 3.05 -4.66 18.33
C LEU A 130 3.05 -4.62 16.80
N PHE A 131 3.05 -3.43 16.20
CA PHE A 131 3.12 -3.29 14.75
C PHE A 131 4.48 -3.74 14.21
N TYR A 132 5.58 -3.36 14.87
CA TYR A 132 6.92 -3.77 14.44
C TYR A 132 7.15 -5.27 14.63
N LEU A 133 6.59 -5.86 15.70
CA LEU A 133 6.68 -7.30 15.96
C LEU A 133 5.81 -8.12 14.98
N SER A 134 4.62 -7.63 14.63
CA SER A 134 3.72 -8.32 13.69
C SER A 134 4.06 -8.07 12.22
N ALA A 135 4.88 -7.07 11.89
CA ALA A 135 5.22 -6.72 10.51
C ALA A 135 5.89 -7.88 9.73
N PRO A 136 6.92 -8.60 10.25
CA PRO A 136 7.48 -9.75 9.55
C PRO A 136 6.49 -10.92 9.44
N VAL A 137 5.71 -11.18 10.48
CA VAL A 137 4.77 -12.31 10.51
C VAL A 137 3.64 -12.12 9.50
N THR A 138 3.02 -10.94 9.50
CA THR A 138 1.95 -10.61 8.54
C THR A 138 2.45 -10.63 7.10
N SER A 139 3.65 -10.12 6.84
CA SER A 139 4.26 -10.15 5.50
C SER A 139 4.70 -11.55 5.05
N ALA A 140 5.13 -12.43 5.97
CA ALA A 140 5.37 -13.84 5.67
C ALA A 140 4.12 -14.57 5.18
N LEU A 141 3.01 -14.37 5.89
CA LEU A 141 1.72 -14.97 5.53
C LEU A 141 1.21 -14.43 4.19
N LEU A 142 1.39 -13.14 3.91
CA LEU A 142 1.04 -12.57 2.61
C LEU A 142 1.90 -13.15 1.48
N GLY A 143 3.22 -13.24 1.67
CA GLY A 143 4.12 -13.84 0.67
C GLY A 143 3.73 -15.28 0.34
N LEU A 144 3.47 -16.09 1.37
CA LEU A 144 2.99 -17.47 1.21
C LEU A 144 1.61 -17.53 0.54
N GLY A 145 0.66 -16.71 0.99
CA GLY A 145 -0.71 -16.70 0.46
C GLY A 145 -0.75 -16.39 -1.03
N PHE A 146 0.00 -15.36 -1.47
CA PHE A 146 0.11 -15.02 -2.89
C PHE A 146 0.80 -16.12 -3.70
N TYR A 147 1.84 -16.77 -3.17
CA TYR A 147 2.46 -17.91 -3.85
C TYR A 147 1.46 -19.05 -4.08
N LEU A 148 0.63 -19.38 -3.08
CA LEU A 148 -0.40 -20.40 -3.21
C LEU A 148 -1.49 -20.02 -4.20
N ILE A 149 -1.92 -18.75 -4.20
CA ILE A 149 -2.93 -18.22 -5.14
C ILE A 149 -2.41 -18.29 -6.59
N LEU A 150 -1.16 -17.89 -6.83
CA LEU A 150 -0.53 -17.97 -8.14
C LEU A 150 -0.30 -19.43 -8.57
N ARG A 151 0.13 -20.28 -7.65
CA ARG A 151 0.33 -21.70 -7.95
C ARG A 151 -1.00 -22.43 -8.20
N GLY A 152 -2.08 -22.00 -7.55
CA GLY A 152 -3.44 -22.51 -7.74
C GLY A 152 -4.14 -22.00 -9.00
N GLY A 153 -3.53 -21.10 -9.79
CA GLY A 153 -4.10 -20.57 -11.03
C GLY A 153 -5.22 -19.53 -10.84
N LEU A 154 -5.48 -19.10 -9.61
CA LEU A 154 -6.62 -18.23 -9.28
C LEU A 154 -6.49 -16.80 -9.85
N MET A 155 -5.27 -16.36 -10.15
CA MET A 155 -4.99 -15.04 -10.74
C MET A 155 -4.66 -15.12 -12.24
N GLY A 156 -5.04 -16.21 -12.92
CA GLY A 156 -4.81 -16.39 -14.37
C GLY A 156 -3.34 -16.62 -14.76
N ALA A 157 -2.42 -16.67 -13.79
CA ALA A 157 -1.05 -17.10 -13.97
C ALA A 157 -0.89 -18.49 -13.36
N THR A 158 -0.38 -19.46 -14.13
CA THR A 158 0.01 -20.78 -13.64
C THR A 158 1.53 -20.91 -13.71
N VAL A 159 2.15 -21.24 -12.57
CA VAL A 159 3.59 -21.49 -12.50
C VAL A 159 3.87 -22.99 -12.48
N ASN A 160 3.77 -23.64 -13.64
CA ASN A 160 4.06 -25.08 -13.79
C ASN A 160 5.55 -25.41 -13.55
N THR A 161 6.43 -24.44 -13.81
CA THR A 161 7.85 -24.44 -13.45
C THR A 161 8.17 -23.15 -12.72
N ALA A 162 7.88 -23.12 -11.43
CA ALA A 162 8.10 -21.93 -10.61
C ALA A 162 9.61 -21.63 -10.50
N ASN A 163 10.07 -20.62 -11.25
CA ASN A 163 11.43 -20.11 -11.11
C ASN A 163 11.62 -19.60 -9.68
N VAL A 164 12.57 -20.19 -8.95
CA VAL A 164 12.93 -19.88 -7.57
C VAL A 164 13.17 -18.37 -7.38
N TYR A 165 13.87 -17.74 -8.31
CA TYR A 165 14.13 -16.30 -8.28
C TYR A 165 12.84 -15.48 -8.42
N GLY A 166 11.91 -15.93 -9.24
CA GLY A 166 10.60 -15.29 -9.42
C GLY A 166 9.75 -15.39 -8.14
N VAL A 167 9.70 -16.57 -7.53
CA VAL A 167 8.96 -16.81 -6.28
C VAL A 167 9.52 -15.94 -5.15
N VAL A 168 10.84 -15.97 -4.96
CA VAL A 168 11.54 -15.20 -3.93
C VAL A 168 11.37 -13.70 -4.14
N GLY A 169 11.55 -13.21 -5.37
CA GLY A 169 11.40 -11.79 -5.70
C GLY A 169 9.98 -11.28 -5.50
N MET A 170 8.98 -12.04 -5.94
CA MET A 170 7.57 -11.68 -5.73
C MET A 170 7.21 -11.69 -4.23
N ALA A 171 7.59 -12.74 -3.50
CA ALA A 171 7.28 -12.84 -2.07
C ALA A 171 7.87 -11.66 -1.28
N PHE A 172 9.11 -11.26 -1.59
CA PHE A 172 9.73 -10.07 -1.02
C PHE A 172 8.92 -8.80 -1.33
N LEU A 173 8.56 -8.58 -2.60
CA LEU A 173 7.77 -7.41 -3.01
C LEU A 173 6.40 -7.36 -2.35
N ILE A 174 5.71 -8.50 -2.26
CA ILE A 174 4.42 -8.64 -1.57
C ILE A 174 4.56 -8.29 -0.08
N GLY A 175 5.61 -8.80 0.58
CA GLY A 175 5.89 -8.50 1.97
C GLY A 175 6.24 -7.04 2.22
N PHE A 176 7.03 -6.44 1.33
CA PHE A 176 7.43 -5.03 1.36
C PHE A 176 6.25 -4.10 1.07
N ALA A 177 5.37 -4.47 0.13
CA ALA A 177 4.20 -3.70 -0.27
C ALA A 177 2.91 -4.25 0.37
N SER A 178 2.96 -4.70 1.63
CA SER A 178 1.86 -5.44 2.28
C SER A 178 0.50 -4.74 2.21
N ARG A 179 0.46 -3.40 2.28
CA ARG A 179 -0.78 -2.61 2.12
C ARG A 179 -1.41 -2.79 0.74
N ALA A 180 -0.62 -2.66 -0.32
CA ALA A 180 -1.09 -2.86 -1.69
C ALA A 180 -1.46 -4.32 -1.95
N ALA A 181 -0.70 -5.26 -1.40
CA ALA A 181 -0.98 -6.69 -1.48
C ALA A 181 -2.35 -7.04 -0.85
N MET A 182 -2.63 -6.55 0.36
CA MET A 182 -3.93 -6.74 1.02
C MET A 182 -5.08 -6.09 0.23
N ALA A 183 -4.87 -4.91 -0.36
CA ALA A 183 -5.87 -4.28 -1.22
C ALA A 183 -6.22 -5.16 -2.42
N LYS A 184 -5.21 -5.76 -3.06
CA LYS A 184 -5.43 -6.72 -4.16
C LYS A 184 -6.09 -8.01 -3.73
N LEU A 185 -5.74 -8.58 -2.57
CA LEU A 185 -6.45 -9.74 -2.04
C LEU A 185 -7.92 -9.43 -1.78
N ARG A 186 -8.24 -8.23 -1.29
CA ARG A 186 -9.62 -7.80 -1.08
C ARG A 186 -10.39 -7.65 -2.39
N GLU A 187 -9.75 -7.10 -3.42
CA GLU A 187 -10.32 -7.00 -4.77
C GLU A 187 -10.65 -8.39 -5.31
N VAL A 188 -9.68 -9.32 -5.28
CA VAL A 188 -9.90 -10.71 -5.70
C VAL A 188 -10.99 -11.38 -4.86
N ALA A 189 -10.97 -11.22 -3.53
CA ALA A 189 -12.00 -11.78 -2.66
C ALA A 189 -13.40 -11.26 -3.00
N ASN A 190 -13.55 -9.96 -3.31
CA ASN A 190 -14.83 -9.38 -3.71
C ASN A 190 -15.29 -9.84 -5.10
N THR A 191 -14.37 -10.27 -5.98
CA THR A 191 -14.74 -10.89 -7.26
C THR A 191 -15.22 -12.33 -7.09
N LEU A 192 -14.68 -13.06 -6.11
CA LEU A 192 -15.01 -14.48 -5.86
C LEU A 192 -16.20 -14.65 -4.91
N PHE A 193 -16.36 -13.72 -3.97
CA PHE A 193 -17.39 -13.74 -2.96
C PHE A 193 -18.27 -12.50 -3.09
N THR A 194 -19.58 -12.68 -2.98
CA THR A 194 -20.52 -11.56 -2.85
C THR A 194 -20.09 -10.66 -1.70
N THR A 195 -19.97 -9.35 -1.95
CA THR A 195 -19.55 -8.39 -0.93
C THR A 195 -20.50 -8.50 0.28
N PRO A 196 -20.02 -8.82 1.49
CA PRO A 196 -20.87 -8.86 2.67
C PRO A 196 -21.53 -7.49 2.89
N PRO A 197 -22.79 -7.43 3.33
CA PRO A 197 -23.41 -6.19 3.77
C PRO A 197 -22.54 -5.53 4.85
N VAL A 198 -22.39 -4.21 4.80
CA VAL A 198 -21.58 -3.47 5.79
C VAL A 198 -22.13 -3.72 7.20
N GLY A 199 -21.37 -4.43 8.03
CA GLY A 199 -21.73 -4.69 9.43
C GLY A 199 -21.66 -3.42 10.27
N GLN A 200 -22.51 -3.32 11.30
CA GLN A 200 -22.63 -2.13 12.16
C GLN A 200 -21.32 -1.71 12.86
N ASP A 201 -20.34 -2.62 12.96
CA ASP A 201 -19.01 -2.34 13.55
C ASP A 201 -17.99 -1.78 12.53
N SER A 202 -18.36 -1.74 11.24
CA SER A 202 -17.64 -0.91 10.29
C SER A 202 -18.06 0.52 10.56
N ALA A 203 -17.31 1.25 11.40
CA ALA A 203 -17.40 2.70 11.43
C ALA A 203 -17.28 3.15 9.97
N ALA A 204 -18.40 3.56 9.38
CA ALA A 204 -18.47 3.92 7.98
C ALA A 204 -17.45 5.05 7.82
N GLN A 205 -16.30 4.72 7.22
CA GLN A 205 -15.40 5.73 6.76
C GLN A 205 -16.19 6.46 5.68
N VAL A 206 -16.74 7.63 6.03
CA VAL A 206 -17.46 8.48 5.10
C VAL A 206 -16.40 8.96 4.11
N VAL A 207 -16.20 8.18 3.05
CA VAL A 207 -15.37 8.56 1.91
C VAL A 207 -16.25 9.44 1.04
N GLY A 208 -15.83 10.67 0.81
CA GLY A 208 -16.62 11.62 0.05
C GLY A 208 -15.91 12.95 -0.08
N PHE A 209 -16.66 13.96 -0.46
CA PHE A 209 -16.17 15.32 -0.57
C PHE A 209 -17.23 16.29 -0.06
N GLU A 210 -16.77 17.44 0.39
CA GLU A 210 -17.57 18.55 0.87
C GLU A 210 -17.23 19.79 0.02
N LEU A 211 -18.24 20.62 -0.24
CA LEU A 211 -18.08 21.87 -0.99
C LEU A 211 -18.18 23.04 -0.01
N VAL A 212 -17.24 23.97 -0.08
CA VAL A 212 -17.24 25.20 0.72
C VAL A 212 -17.09 26.39 -0.21
N ALA A 213 -18.03 27.34 -0.15
CA ALA A 213 -17.90 28.63 -0.84
C ALA A 213 -17.30 29.67 0.10
N ASP A 214 -16.40 30.49 -0.43
CA ASP A 214 -15.87 31.67 0.24
C ASP A 214 -15.87 32.87 -0.72
N PRO A 215 -16.67 33.93 -0.46
CA PRO A 215 -17.71 34.02 0.57
C PRO A 215 -19.00 33.29 0.16
N ALA A 216 -19.76 32.75 1.13
CA ALA A 216 -21.06 32.09 0.89
C ALA A 216 -22.20 33.08 0.53
N ARG A 217 -21.95 34.38 0.73
CA ARG A 217 -22.83 35.49 0.38
C ARG A 217 -22.02 36.56 -0.32
N VAL A 218 -22.46 36.96 -1.51
CA VAL A 218 -21.81 37.98 -2.34
C VAL A 218 -22.77 39.15 -2.52
N GLU A 219 -22.31 40.36 -2.23
CA GLU A 219 -23.06 41.60 -2.50
C GLU A 219 -22.46 42.28 -3.74
N VAL A 220 -23.30 42.60 -4.72
CA VAL A 220 -22.86 43.24 -5.98
C VAL A 220 -23.85 44.30 -6.44
N SER A 221 -23.31 45.38 -7.00
CA SER A 221 -24.13 46.40 -7.65
C SER A 221 -24.69 45.88 -8.97
N GLN A 222 -25.92 46.28 -9.32
CA GLN A 222 -26.58 45.84 -10.55
C GLN A 222 -25.66 45.97 -11.80
N GLY A 223 -25.44 44.84 -12.48
CA GLY A 223 -24.62 44.79 -13.70
C GLY A 223 -23.12 44.49 -13.49
N GLN A 224 -22.67 44.26 -12.26
CA GLN A 224 -21.32 43.75 -12.00
C GLN A 224 -21.28 42.21 -11.93
N ASP A 225 -20.13 41.63 -12.24
CA ASP A 225 -19.95 40.18 -12.10
C ASP A 225 -19.71 39.81 -10.63
N ALA A 226 -20.48 38.85 -10.12
CA ALA A 226 -20.24 38.26 -8.80
C ALA A 226 -19.11 37.23 -8.90
N THR A 227 -18.11 37.36 -8.03
CA THR A 227 -16.98 36.42 -7.97
C THR A 227 -16.88 35.76 -6.61
N PHE A 228 -16.72 34.44 -6.58
CA PHE A 228 -16.48 33.67 -5.36
C PHE A 228 -15.66 32.41 -5.64
N GLN A 229 -15.05 31.87 -4.59
CA GLN A 229 -14.25 30.65 -4.68
C GLN A 229 -15.00 29.46 -4.10
N VAL A 230 -14.90 28.30 -4.73
CA VAL A 230 -15.45 27.03 -4.27
C VAL A 230 -14.32 26.05 -4.03
N THR A 231 -14.18 25.61 -2.78
CA THR A 231 -13.20 24.62 -2.36
C THR A 231 -13.85 23.26 -2.18
N VAL A 232 -13.26 22.22 -2.76
CA VAL A 232 -13.64 20.81 -2.60
C VAL A 232 -12.77 20.19 -1.51
N LYS A 233 -13.30 20.03 -0.29
CA LYS A 233 -12.60 19.34 0.79
C LYS A 233 -12.82 17.84 0.65
N ARG A 234 -11.74 17.07 0.47
CA ARG A 234 -11.79 15.61 0.33
C ARG A 234 -11.81 14.94 1.71
N VAL A 235 -12.76 14.04 1.92
CA VAL A 235 -12.95 13.30 3.17
C VAL A 235 -12.62 11.83 2.95
N GLY A 236 -11.86 11.24 3.88
CA GLY A 236 -11.61 9.80 3.88
C GLY A 236 -10.70 9.29 2.75
N GLY A 237 -9.90 10.13 2.11
CA GLY A 237 -8.95 9.73 1.06
C GLY A 237 -9.53 9.67 -0.36
N PHE A 238 -10.66 10.35 -0.58
CA PHE A 238 -11.35 10.40 -1.86
C PHE A 238 -10.48 11.01 -2.99
N ALA A 239 -10.12 10.20 -3.99
CA ALA A 239 -9.27 10.59 -5.12
C ALA A 239 -10.05 10.76 -6.46
N GLY A 240 -11.39 10.79 -6.41
CA GLY A 240 -12.23 10.93 -7.59
C GLY A 240 -12.21 12.35 -8.18
N THR A 241 -12.39 12.44 -9.50
CA THR A 241 -12.56 13.72 -10.20
C THR A 241 -13.96 14.26 -9.94
N VAL A 242 -14.06 15.49 -9.44
CA VAL A 242 -15.34 16.16 -9.15
C VAL A 242 -15.70 17.07 -10.32
N ALA A 243 -16.81 16.76 -10.98
CA ALA A 243 -17.37 17.61 -12.03
C ALA A 243 -18.35 18.62 -11.40
N LEU A 244 -18.02 19.90 -11.45
CA LEU A 244 -18.87 20.98 -10.99
C LEU A 244 -19.75 21.49 -12.13
N ARG A 245 -21.04 21.67 -11.84
CA ARG A 245 -22.04 22.28 -12.72
C ARG A 245 -22.86 23.27 -11.90
N ALA A 246 -23.13 24.44 -12.44
CA ALA A 246 -24.02 25.41 -11.83
C ALA A 246 -25.42 25.28 -12.46
N ASP A 247 -26.47 25.31 -11.63
CA ASP A 247 -27.83 25.42 -12.12
C ASP A 247 -28.05 26.81 -12.73
N PRO A 248 -28.84 26.90 -13.82
CA PRO A 248 -29.08 28.18 -14.49
C PRO A 248 -29.83 29.14 -13.57
N LEU A 249 -29.26 30.34 -13.38
CA LEU A 249 -29.94 31.43 -12.69
C LEU A 249 -30.80 32.17 -13.70
N LEU A 250 -32.13 32.09 -13.55
CA LEU A 250 -33.13 32.72 -14.44
C LEU A 250 -32.93 32.41 -15.94
N GLY A 251 -32.51 31.19 -16.28
CA GLY A 251 -32.32 30.77 -17.68
C GLY A 251 -30.96 31.13 -18.29
N THR A 252 -30.05 31.71 -17.50
CA THR A 252 -28.68 32.03 -17.93
C THR A 252 -27.76 30.84 -17.67
N THR A 253 -27.03 30.37 -18.68
CA THR A 253 -26.01 29.33 -18.51
C THR A 253 -24.81 29.90 -17.76
N VAL A 254 -24.52 29.35 -16.59
CA VAL A 254 -23.36 29.73 -15.77
C VAL A 254 -22.14 28.95 -16.27
N ASN A 255 -21.13 29.65 -16.78
CA ASN A 255 -19.89 29.02 -17.23
C ASN A 255 -19.00 28.68 -16.04
N VAL A 256 -18.91 27.39 -15.73
CA VAL A 256 -17.95 26.86 -14.76
C VAL A 256 -16.66 26.53 -15.51
N VAL A 257 -15.59 27.30 -15.30
CA VAL A 257 -14.26 26.96 -15.81
C VAL A 257 -13.65 25.93 -14.86
N SER A 258 -13.85 24.65 -15.14
CA SER A 258 -13.13 23.57 -14.48
C SER A 258 -11.83 23.30 -15.23
N ASP A 259 -10.68 23.48 -14.58
CA ASP A 259 -9.40 23.01 -15.13
C ASP A 259 -9.31 21.48 -14.90
N PRO A 260 -9.28 20.65 -15.95
CA PRO A 260 -9.14 19.20 -15.80
C PRO A 260 -7.76 18.77 -15.25
N LYS A 261 -6.84 19.71 -15.01
CA LYS A 261 -5.47 19.43 -14.54
C LYS A 261 -5.04 20.17 -13.26
N ALA A 262 -5.92 20.87 -12.53
CA ALA A 262 -5.52 21.59 -11.30
C ALA A 262 -6.67 21.70 -10.26
N PRO A 263 -6.43 22.37 -9.11
CA PRO A 263 -6.51 21.90 -7.72
C PRO A 263 -7.94 21.82 -7.12
N ASP A 264 -8.06 21.51 -5.82
CA ASP A 264 -9.31 21.46 -5.03
C ASP A 264 -10.06 22.82 -4.91
N VAL A 265 -9.74 23.83 -5.72
CA VAL A 265 -10.29 25.20 -5.64
C VAL A 265 -10.70 25.72 -7.03
N PHE A 266 -11.92 26.23 -7.15
CA PHE A 266 -12.52 26.74 -8.38
C PHE A 266 -12.95 28.20 -8.21
N ASN A 267 -12.54 29.07 -9.13
CA ASN A 267 -13.01 30.46 -9.19
C ASN A 267 -14.24 30.53 -10.09
N ILE A 268 -15.37 30.99 -9.55
CA ILE A 268 -16.62 31.12 -10.28
C ILE A 268 -16.93 32.60 -10.47
N VAL A 269 -17.26 32.96 -11.71
CA VAL A 269 -17.67 34.31 -12.12
C VAL A 269 -19.09 34.23 -12.67
N LEU A 270 -19.99 35.03 -12.10
CA LEU A 270 -21.40 35.04 -12.45
C LEU A 270 -21.84 36.43 -12.90
N PRO A 271 -22.31 36.59 -14.15
CA PRO A 271 -22.86 37.85 -14.59
C PRO A 271 -24.21 38.10 -13.91
N THR A 272 -24.40 39.27 -13.31
CA THR A 272 -25.68 39.69 -12.70
C THR A 272 -26.52 40.58 -13.60
N GLN A 273 -26.10 40.78 -14.85
CA GLN A 273 -26.82 41.52 -15.87
C GLN A 273 -28.21 40.90 -16.10
N GLY A 274 -29.27 41.62 -15.74
CA GLY A 274 -30.66 41.15 -15.87
C GLY A 274 -31.25 40.49 -14.62
N LEU A 275 -30.52 40.40 -13.51
CA LEU A 275 -31.11 40.00 -12.22
C LEU A 275 -31.95 41.16 -11.64
N PRO A 276 -33.17 40.89 -11.15
CA PRO A 276 -33.93 41.87 -10.36
C PRO A 276 -33.16 42.29 -9.11
N VAL A 277 -33.32 43.56 -8.69
CA VAL A 277 -32.78 44.03 -7.40
C VAL A 277 -33.39 43.20 -6.27
N GLY A 278 -32.54 42.62 -5.43
CA GLY A 278 -32.96 41.68 -4.39
C GLY A 278 -31.99 40.50 -4.23
N THR A 279 -32.42 39.49 -3.47
CA THR A 279 -31.64 38.29 -3.20
C THR A 279 -31.91 37.20 -4.24
N ALA A 280 -30.86 36.74 -4.92
CA ALA A 280 -30.86 35.61 -5.83
C ALA A 280 -29.95 34.49 -5.28
N SER A 281 -30.27 33.23 -5.54
CA SER A 281 -29.47 32.08 -5.07
C SER A 281 -29.01 31.22 -6.24
N VAL A 282 -27.71 30.93 -6.32
CA VAL A 282 -27.13 30.00 -7.30
C VAL A 282 -26.87 28.67 -6.62
N THR A 283 -27.34 27.58 -7.24
CA THR A 283 -27.07 26.23 -6.75
C THR A 283 -26.00 25.57 -7.61
N LEU A 284 -24.91 25.15 -6.98
CA LEU A 284 -23.84 24.38 -7.57
C LEU A 284 -24.07 22.91 -7.29
N ARG A 285 -23.94 22.07 -8.31
CA ARG A 285 -24.01 20.62 -8.27
C ARG A 285 -22.64 20.05 -8.60
N ALA A 286 -22.11 19.26 -7.68
CA ALA A 286 -20.89 18.52 -7.89
C ALA A 286 -21.21 17.03 -7.98
N ASP A 287 -20.80 16.40 -9.08
CA ASP A 287 -20.92 14.96 -9.27
C ASP A 287 -19.53 14.33 -9.27
N SER A 288 -19.39 13.21 -8.56
CA SER A 288 -18.31 12.26 -8.81
C SER A 288 -18.80 10.82 -8.66
N GLY A 289 -18.83 10.08 -9.76
CA GLY A 289 -19.01 8.63 -9.75
C GLY A 289 -20.28 8.15 -9.06
N GLY A 290 -21.36 8.96 -9.12
CA GLY A 290 -22.65 8.67 -8.49
C GLY A 290 -22.89 9.32 -7.13
N THR A 291 -21.91 10.04 -6.57
CA THR A 291 -22.12 10.88 -5.38
C THR A 291 -22.38 12.33 -5.80
N LEU A 292 -23.59 12.81 -5.53
CA LEU A 292 -24.02 14.19 -5.80
C LEU A 292 -23.95 15.03 -4.52
N ARG A 293 -23.29 16.18 -4.57
CA ARG A 293 -23.30 17.20 -3.51
C ARG A 293 -23.75 18.53 -4.08
N THR A 294 -24.52 19.29 -3.30
CA THR A 294 -25.01 20.61 -3.69
C THR A 294 -24.56 21.68 -2.72
N LEU A 295 -24.25 22.86 -3.25
CA LEU A 295 -23.88 24.06 -2.50
C LEU A 295 -24.65 25.25 -3.04
N SER A 296 -25.31 26.00 -2.16
CA SER A 296 -26.02 27.22 -2.53
C SER A 296 -25.23 28.45 -2.09
N VAL A 297 -25.14 29.43 -2.97
CA VAL A 297 -24.50 30.74 -2.71
C VAL A 297 -25.54 31.83 -2.91
N ASP A 298 -25.65 32.71 -1.91
CA ASP A 298 -26.56 33.86 -1.97
C ASP A 298 -25.87 35.04 -2.66
N ILE A 299 -26.57 35.67 -3.59
CA ILE A 299 -26.15 36.87 -4.32
C ILE A 299 -27.16 37.97 -3.99
N VAL A 300 -26.70 39.03 -3.35
CA VAL A 300 -27.50 40.22 -3.06
C VAL A 300 -27.18 41.25 -4.14
N VAL A 301 -28.18 41.62 -4.93
CA VAL A 301 -28.06 42.67 -5.94
C VAL A 301 -28.67 43.95 -5.39
N SER A 302 -27.84 44.99 -5.23
CA SER A 302 -28.23 46.33 -4.76
C SER A 302 -28.09 47.40 -5.83
#